data_AF-A0A537BHU0-F1
#
_entry.id   AF-A0A537BHU0-F1
#
_cell.length_a   1.000
_cell.length_b   1.000
_cell.length_c   1.000
_cell.angle_alpha   90.00
_cell.angle_beta   90.00
_cell.angle_gamma   90.00
#
_symmetry.space_group_name_H-M   'P 1'
#
loop_
_entity.id
_entity.type
_entity.pdbx_description
1 polymer ?
#
loop_
_entity_poly.entity_id
_entity_poly.type
_entity_poly.pdbx_seq_one_letter_code
_entity_poly.pdbx_strand_id
1 'polypeptide(L)' 'MQDTLVYCSWFAGGLRIVDVADALAPQEVGYFIPEPGQGKAAPQTNDVDVDRRGLIYIVDRFAGFDILEFSPPSHRIP' A
#
# COMPACT_ATOMS: atom_id res chain seq x y z
N MET A 1 0.92 -7.27 14.78
CA MET A 1 -0.08 -6.59 13.93
C MET A 1 -1.43 -6.96 14.48
N GLN A 2 -2.16 -5.97 15.00
CA GLN A 2 -3.50 -6.10 15.58
C GLN A 2 -4.46 -5.12 14.87
N ASP A 3 -4.09 -4.70 13.67
CA ASP A 3 -4.94 -3.89 12.81
C ASP A 3 -5.69 -4.78 11.81
N THR A 4 -6.65 -4.17 11.13
CA THR A 4 -7.51 -4.76 10.11
C THR A 4 -7.08 -4.32 8.72
N LEU A 5 -5.81 -3.93 8.54
CA LEU A 5 -5.33 -3.39 7.28
C LEU A 5 -4.82 -4.52 6.38
N VAL A 6 -5.27 -4.49 5.13
CA VAL A 6 -4.70 -5.27 4.04
C VAL A 6 -3.87 -4.34 3.18
N TYR A 7 -2.60 -4.72 2.99
CA TYR A 7 -1.67 -4.03 2.11
C TYR A 7 -1.61 -4.82 0.81
N CYS A 8 -1.92 -4.16 -0.31
CA CYS A 8 -2.03 -4.81 -1.61
C CYS A 8 -1.16 -4.11 -2.65
N SER A 9 -0.40 -4.88 -3.42
CA SER A 9 0.18 -4.44 -4.69
C SER A 9 -0.86 -4.50 -5.81
N TRP A 10 -1.09 -3.39 -6.51
CA TRP A 10 -2.16 -3.24 -7.51
C TRP A 10 -1.66 -2.85 -8.90
N PHE A 11 -0.48 -3.33 -9.31
CA PHE A 11 0.18 -2.99 -10.58
C PHE A 11 0.24 -1.47 -10.81
N ALA A 12 -0.45 -0.95 -11.83
CA ALA A 12 -0.54 0.47 -12.14
C ALA A 12 -1.18 1.30 -11.02
N GLY A 13 -1.94 0.65 -10.14
CA GLY A 13 -2.53 1.25 -8.96
C GLY A 13 -1.59 1.37 -7.76
N GLY A 14 -0.35 0.89 -7.84
CA GLY A 14 0.64 1.00 -6.78
C GLY A 14 0.28 0.19 -5.52
N LEU A 15 0.71 0.68 -4.36
CA LEU A 15 0.26 0.22 -3.05
C LEU A 15 -1.16 0.71 -2.77
N ARG A 16 -2.01 -0.19 -2.28
CA ARG A 16 -3.31 0.12 -1.66
C ARG A 16 -3.35 -0.39 -0.23
N ILE A 17 -3.88 0.43 0.66
CA ILE A 17 -4.09 0.10 2.06
C ILE A 17 -5.59 0.12 2.30
N VAL A 18 -6.15 -1.06 2.57
CA VAL A 18 -7.59 -1.28 2.71
C VAL A 18 -7.89 -1.71 4.13
N ASP A 19 -8.74 -0.98 4.83
CA ASP A 19 -9.30 -1.42 6.10
C ASP A 19 -10.44 -2.42 5.83
N VAL A 20 -10.29 -3.64 6.35
CA VAL A 20 -11.27 -4.72 6.25
C VAL A 20 -11.92 -5.05 7.60
N ALA A 21 -12.01 -4.07 8.52
CA ALA A 21 -12.68 -4.23 9.82
C ALA A 21 -14.14 -4.71 9.67
N ASP A 22 -14.86 -4.19 8.67
CA ASP A 22 -16.09 -4.78 8.17
C ASP A 22 -15.78 -5.51 6.85
N ALA A 23 -15.80 -6.84 6.88
CA ALA A 23 -15.53 -7.68 5.71
C ALA A 23 -16.56 -7.51 4.57
N LEU A 24 -17.75 -6.96 4.86
CA LEU A 24 -18.78 -6.66 3.86
C LEU A 24 -18.68 -5.24 3.30
N ALA A 25 -17.88 -4.37 3.94
CA ALA A 25 -17.71 -2.97 3.55
C ALA A 25 -16.25 -2.51 3.66
N PRO A 26 -15.32 -3.11 2.88
CA PRO A 26 -13.92 -2.71 2.88
C PRO A 26 -13.76 -1.26 2.43
N GLN A 27 -12.84 -0.53 3.08
CA GLN A 27 -12.59 0.89 2.78
C GLN A 27 -11.12 1.12 2.46
N GLU A 28 -10.83 1.75 1.32
CA GLU A 28 -9.47 2.22 1.04
C GLU A 28 -9.15 3.40 1.97
N VAL A 29 -8.07 3.26 2.75
CA VAL A 29 -7.65 4.27 3.75
C VAL A 29 -6.29 4.90 3.42
N GLY A 30 -5.63 4.42 2.36
CA GLY A 30 -4.37 4.97 1.89
C GLY A 30 -3.91 4.35 0.58
N TYR A 31 -3.06 5.07 -0.14
CA TYR A 31 -2.40 4.59 -1.34
C TYR A 31 -1.03 5.25 -1.51
N PHE A 32 -0.17 4.59 -2.27
CA PHE A 32 1.05 5.18 -2.82
C PHE A 32 1.28 4.63 -4.22
N ILE A 33 1.42 5.50 -5.20
CA ILE A 33 1.67 5.13 -6.59
C ILE A 33 3.10 5.57 -6.92
N PRO A 34 4.06 4.64 -7.08
CA PRO A 34 5.41 5.03 -7.45
C PRO A 34 5.44 5.61 -8.87
N GLU A 35 6.45 6.44 -9.13
CA GLU A 35 6.72 6.91 -10.49
C GLU A 35 6.98 5.71 -11.42
N PRO A 36 6.45 5.71 -12.65
CA PRO A 36 6.76 4.67 -13.61
C PRO A 36 8.26 4.56 -13.86
N GLY A 37 8.79 3.34 -13.90
CA GLY A 37 10.16 3.10 -14.36
C GLY A 37 10.39 3.62 -15.79
N GLN A 38 11.65 3.89 -16.14
CA GLN A 38 12.02 4.53 -17.42
C GLN A 38 11.38 3.82 -18.63
N GLY A 39 10.67 4.60 -19.45
CA GLY A 39 10.00 4.10 -20.66
C GLY A 39 8.73 3.29 -20.40
N LYS A 40 8.17 3.32 -19.19
CA LYS A 40 6.87 2.72 -18.85
C LYS A 40 5.80 3.80 -18.72
N ALA A 41 4.57 3.46 -19.08
CA ALA A 41 3.42 4.36 -18.99
C ALA A 41 2.80 4.42 -17.59
N ALA A 42 3.06 3.41 -16.76
CA ALA A 42 2.53 3.25 -15.42
C ALA A 42 3.47 2.35 -14.59
N PRO A 43 3.42 2.44 -13.24
CA PRO A 43 4.12 1.48 -12.41
C PRO A 43 3.58 0.06 -12.60
N GLN A 44 4.39 -0.90 -12.22
CA GLN A 44 4.11 -2.32 -12.19
C GLN A 44 4.55 -2.88 -10.83
N THR A 45 3.93 -2.36 -9.76
CA THR A 45 4.11 -2.86 -8.40
C THR A 45 3.61 -4.30 -8.33
N ASN A 46 4.49 -5.22 -7.92
CA ASN A 46 4.24 -6.66 -7.96
C ASN A 46 4.13 -7.28 -6.58
N ASP A 47 4.71 -6.66 -5.56
CA ASP A 47 4.74 -7.25 -4.22
C ASP A 47 4.70 -6.18 -3.13
N VAL A 48 4.23 -6.60 -1.95
CA VAL A 48 4.19 -5.80 -0.73
C VAL A 48 4.43 -6.69 0.49
N ASP A 49 5.26 -6.22 1.42
CA ASP A 49 5.41 -6.80 2.75
C ASP A 49 5.41 -5.70 3.81
N VAL A 50 5.03 -6.05 5.05
CA VAL A 50 5.03 -5.14 6.19
C VAL A 50 5.77 -5.81 7.34
N ASP A 51 6.75 -5.11 7.93
CA ASP A 51 7.46 -5.66 9.09
C ASP A 51 6.81 -5.27 10.43
N ARG A 52 7.36 -5.81 11.52
CA ARG A 52 6.89 -5.55 12.89
C ARG A 52 7.08 -4.11 13.36
N ARG A 53 7.89 -3.30 12.66
CA ARG A 53 8.07 -1.86 12.94
C ARG A 53 7.00 -1.02 12.24
N GLY A 54 6.20 -1.62 11.35
CA GLY A 54 5.22 -0.93 10.53
C GLY A 54 5.80 -0.35 9.24
N LEU A 55 7.05 -0.72 8.88
CA LEU A 55 7.61 -0.32 7.58
C LEU A 55 6.97 -1.18 6.49
N ILE A 56 6.53 -0.51 5.43
CA ILE A 56 5.91 -1.11 4.26
C ILE A 56 6.95 -1.14 3.14
N TYR A 57 7.17 -2.31 2.58
CA TYR A 57 8.12 -2.56 1.51
C TYR A 57 7.35 -2.89 0.25
N ILE A 58 7.58 -2.16 -0.83
CA ILE A 58 6.99 -2.50 -2.14
C ILE A 58 8.07 -2.70 -3.19
N VAL A 59 7.80 -3.62 -4.12
CA VAL A 59 8.66 -3.88 -5.28
C VAL A 59 7.91 -3.53 -6.55
N ASP A 60 8.45 -2.58 -7.30
CA ASP A 60 8.08 -2.29 -8.68
C ASP A 60 9.04 -2.99 -9.64
N ARG A 61 8.48 -3.64 -10.66
CA ARG A 61 9.25 -4.38 -11.67
C ARG A 61 10.33 -3.54 -12.38
N PHE A 62 10.10 -2.24 -12.55
CA PHE A 62 10.95 -1.36 -13.34
C PHE A 62 11.50 -0.16 -12.56
N ALA A 63 10.87 0.22 -11.44
CA ALA A 63 11.34 1.30 -10.58
C ALA A 63 12.13 0.80 -9.35
N GLY A 64 12.06 -0.49 -9.02
CA GLY A 64 12.83 -1.09 -7.93
C GLY A 64 12.06 -1.15 -6.62
N PHE A 65 12.61 -0.54 -5.56
CA PHE A 65 12.18 -0.78 -4.19
C PHE A 65 11.94 0.51 -3.42
N ASP A 66 10.76 0.64 -2.81
CA ASP A 66 10.40 1.75 -1.93
C ASP A 66 10.13 1.23 -0.50
N ILE A 67 10.53 2.04 0.48
CA ILE A 67 10.22 1.83 1.90
C ILE A 67 9.33 2.98 2.35
N LEU A 68 8.16 2.64 2.87
CA LEU A 68 7.11 3.60 3.22
C LEU A 68 6.69 3.42 4.68
N GLU A 69 6.13 4.48 5.24
CA GLU A 69 5.42 4.47 6.52
C GLU A 69 3.99 4.96 6.30
N PHE A 70 3.00 4.30 6.92
CA PHE A 70 1.61 4.73 6.88
C PHE A 70 1.19 5.33 8.21
N SER A 71 0.81 6.61 8.17
CA SER A 71 0.23 7.32 9.32
C SER A 71 -1.27 7.54 9.06
N PRO A 72 -2.17 6.74 9.64
CA PRO A 72 -3.60 7.00 9.53
C PRO A 72 -3.94 8.32 10.23
N PRO A 73 -4.99 9.04 9.77
CA PRO A 73 -5.47 10.23 10.46
C PRO A 73 -5.75 9.94 11.94
N SER A 74 -5.34 10.83 12.84
CA SER A 74 -5.40 10.67 14.30
C SER A 74 -6.82 10.69 14.91
N HIS A 75 -7.87 10.51 14.11
CA HIS A 75 -9.25 10.51 14.57
C HIS A 75 -10.12 9.56 13.74
N ARG A 76 -10.32 8.34 14.24
CA ARG A 76 -11.49 7.54 13.90
C ARG A 76 -12.62 8.04 14.79
N ILE A 77 -13.54 8.84 14.24
CA ILE A 77 -14.77 9.21 14.97
C ILE A 77 -15.53 7.90 15.22
N PRO A 78 -15.97 7.63 16.47
CA PRO A 78 -16.65 6.38 16.84
C PRO A 78 -17.96 6.16 16.09
#